data_AF-A0AB34K020-F1
#
_entry.id   AF-A0AB34K020-F1
#
_cell.length_a   1.000
_cell.length_b   1.000
_cell.length_c   1.000
_cell.angle_alpha   90.00
_cell.angle_beta   90.00
_cell.angle_gamma   90.00
#
_symmetry.space_group_name_H-M   'P 1'
#
loop_
_entity.id
_entity.type
_entity.pdbx_description
1 polymer ?
#
loop_
_entity_poly.entity_id
_entity_poly.type
_entity_poly.pdbx_seq_one_letter_code
_entity_poly.pdbx_strand_id
1 'polypeptide(L)'
;MTDLTSKLSALPRGLQAAGASLLECIRAVSDEFAACQLASIDSDEISLNLEQGTARAVYTWATGGSFEAALAECPGTFEGSLVWHLRQLDELLKQLAQAAEVLGDLGLKRQLEACEVAIHRGIPFANSLYLEE
;
A
#
# COMPACT_ATOMS: atom_id res chain seq x y z
N MET A 1 -11.93 -20.75 -0.15
CA MET A 1 -10.60 -20.87 0.49
C MET A 1 -9.44 -20.95 -0.52
N THR A 2 -9.65 -21.42 -1.76
CA THR A 2 -8.63 -21.58 -2.81
C THR A 2 -8.23 -20.28 -3.52
N ASP A 3 -9.02 -19.21 -3.43
CA ASP A 3 -8.85 -18.00 -4.25
C ASP A 3 -7.96 -16.90 -3.61
N LEU A 4 -7.66 -17.02 -2.31
CA LEU A 4 -6.85 -16.02 -1.60
C LEU A 4 -5.36 -16.38 -1.61
N THR A 5 -5.05 -17.67 -1.52
CA THR A 5 -3.66 -18.17 -1.61
C THR A 5 -3.08 -17.98 -3.01
N SER A 6 -3.91 -18.08 -4.06
CA SER A 6 -3.53 -17.80 -5.45
C SER A 6 -3.26 -16.31 -5.69
N LYS A 7 -3.95 -15.42 -4.98
CA LYS A 7 -3.75 -13.97 -5.05
C LYS A 7 -2.50 -13.51 -4.30
N LEU A 8 -2.20 -14.13 -3.16
CA LEU A 8 -0.97 -13.84 -2.43
C LEU A 8 0.29 -14.31 -3.18
N SER A 9 0.20 -15.37 -3.99
CA SER A 9 1.38 -15.90 -4.71
C SER A 9 1.93 -14.96 -5.77
N ALA A 10 1.11 -14.03 -6.28
CA ALA A 10 1.52 -13.01 -7.23
C ALA A 10 2.31 -11.86 -6.58
N LEU A 11 2.27 -11.71 -5.25
CA LEU A 11 3.05 -10.70 -4.54
C LEU A 11 4.53 -11.14 -4.42
N PRO A 12 5.47 -10.17 -4.35
CA PRO A 12 6.87 -10.45 -4.04
C PRO A 12 6.99 -11.26 -2.74
N ARG A 13 7.93 -12.23 -2.68
CA ARG A 13 8.04 -13.17 -1.55
C ARG A 13 8.13 -12.49 -0.18
N GLY A 14 8.77 -11.32 -0.09
CA GLY A 14 8.86 -10.54 1.14
C GLY A 14 7.53 -9.95 1.62
N LEU A 15 6.58 -9.72 0.70
CA LEU A 15 5.26 -9.14 0.99
C LEU A 15 4.17 -10.18 1.23
N GLN A 16 4.39 -11.45 0.88
CA GLN A 16 3.38 -12.49 1.02
C GLN A 16 2.95 -12.72 2.47
N ALA A 17 3.92 -12.73 3.41
CA ALA A 17 3.64 -12.87 4.83
C ALA A 17 2.82 -11.68 5.37
N ALA A 18 3.23 -10.45 5.01
CA ALA A 18 2.52 -9.24 5.41
C ALA A 18 1.10 -9.19 4.82
N GLY A 19 0.93 -9.59 3.56
CA GLY A 19 -0.38 -9.68 2.91
C GLY A 19 -1.29 -10.72 3.57
N ALA A 20 -0.74 -11.86 4.00
CA ALA A 20 -1.51 -12.86 4.76
C ALA A 20 -1.99 -12.31 6.11
N SER A 21 -1.12 -11.63 6.85
CA SER A 21 -1.49 -10.98 8.11
C SER A 21 -2.53 -9.87 7.91
N LEU A 22 -2.43 -9.08 6.84
CA LEU A 22 -3.44 -8.06 6.50
C LEU A 22 -4.82 -8.69 6.29
N LEU A 23 -4.90 -9.79 5.52
CA LEU A 23 -6.15 -10.50 5.27
C LEU A 23 -6.75 -11.09 6.54
N GLU A 24 -5.90 -11.59 7.45
CA GLU A 24 -6.34 -12.06 8.77
C GLU A 24 -6.92 -10.92 9.61
N CYS A 25 -6.27 -9.75 9.62
CA CYS A 25 -6.81 -8.55 10.28
C CYS A 25 -8.14 -8.10 9.67
N ILE A 26 -8.26 -8.07 8.35
CA ILE A 26 -9.51 -7.70 7.66
C ILE A 26 -10.65 -8.64 8.08
N ARG A 27 -10.40 -9.95 8.10
CA ARG A 27 -11.40 -10.93 8.55
C ARG A 27 -11.81 -10.72 10.00
N ALA A 28 -10.84 -10.55 10.91
CA ALA A 28 -11.14 -10.33 12.32
C ALA A 28 -11.99 -9.06 12.52
N VAL A 29 -11.71 -8.00 11.77
CA VAL A 29 -12.51 -6.76 11.80
C VAL A 29 -13.90 -7.00 11.22
N SER A 30 -14.02 -7.68 10.07
CA SER A 30 -15.32 -8.01 9.46
C SER A 30 -16.19 -8.87 10.37
N ASP A 31 -15.61 -9.87 11.04
CA ASP A 31 -16.33 -10.76 11.97
C ASP A 31 -16.89 -9.99 13.17
N GLU A 32 -16.11 -9.06 13.73
CA GLU A 32 -16.55 -8.20 14.84
C GLU A 32 -17.65 -7.24 14.39
N PHE A 33 -17.54 -6.65 13.19
CA PHE A 33 -18.57 -5.78 12.63
C PHE A 33 -19.90 -6.53 12.44
N ALA A 34 -19.83 -7.79 11.99
CA ALA A 34 -21.00 -8.66 11.88
C ALA A 34 -21.60 -9.00 13.25
N ALA A 35 -20.77 -9.27 14.26
CA ALA A 35 -21.22 -9.52 15.63
C ALA A 35 -21.94 -8.31 16.24
N CYS A 36 -21.49 -7.09 15.93
CA CYS A 36 -22.11 -5.83 16.34
C CYS A 36 -23.36 -5.43 15.52
N GLN A 37 -23.79 -6.24 14.53
CA GLN A 37 -24.91 -5.93 13.63
C GLN A 37 -24.74 -4.60 12.87
N LEU A 38 -23.49 -4.16 12.66
CA LEU A 38 -23.18 -3.06 11.77
C LEU A 38 -23.27 -3.53 10.31
N ALA A 39 -23.30 -2.59 9.37
CA ALA A 39 -23.36 -2.93 7.94
C ALA A 39 -22.32 -4.01 7.62
N SER A 40 -22.76 -5.12 7.03
CA SER A 40 -21.89 -6.27 6.77
C SER A 40 -20.87 -5.87 5.72
N ILE A 41 -19.63 -5.63 6.17
CA ILE A 41 -18.50 -5.48 5.28
C ILE A 41 -18.13 -6.89 4.82
N ASP A 42 -18.44 -7.21 3.58
CA ASP A 42 -18.07 -8.51 3.01
C ASP A 42 -16.54 -8.60 2.90
N SER A 43 -15.94 -9.39 3.80
CA SER A 43 -14.50 -9.62 3.82
C SER A 43 -14.01 -10.19 2.48
N ASP A 44 -14.85 -10.94 1.76
CA ASP A 44 -14.49 -11.51 0.47
C ASP A 44 -14.46 -10.43 -0.61
N GLU A 45 -15.33 -9.41 -0.54
CA GLU A 45 -15.31 -8.25 -1.44
C GLU A 45 -14.06 -7.38 -1.24
N ILE A 46 -13.70 -7.07 0.01
CA ILE A 46 -12.45 -6.33 0.30
C ILE A 46 -11.23 -7.11 -0.20
N SER A 47 -11.21 -8.41 0.06
CA SER A 47 -10.11 -9.27 -0.38
C SER A 47 -10.06 -9.40 -1.91
N LEU A 48 -11.20 -9.24 -2.59
CA LEU A 48 -11.28 -9.22 -4.05
C LEU A 48 -10.59 -7.98 -4.63
N ASN A 49 -10.69 -6.85 -3.93
CA ASN A 49 -10.20 -5.54 -4.36
C ASN A 49 -8.72 -5.27 -4.07
N LEU A 50 -7.97 -6.23 -3.52
CA LEU A 50 -6.52 -6.12 -3.38
C LEU A 50 -5.84 -6.10 -4.76
N GLU A 51 -5.54 -4.89 -5.23
CA GLU A 51 -4.88 -4.66 -6.52
C GLU A 51 -3.39 -5.02 -6.42
N GLN A 52 -3.08 -6.29 -6.67
CA GLN A 52 -1.72 -6.84 -6.60
C GLN A 52 -0.75 -6.18 -7.57
N GLY A 53 -1.24 -5.72 -8.73
CA GLY A 53 -0.43 -4.99 -9.72
C GLY A 53 0.16 -3.71 -9.12
N THR A 54 -0.68 -2.92 -8.45
CA THR A 54 -0.24 -1.69 -7.77
C THR A 54 0.73 -2.00 -6.62
N ALA A 55 0.47 -3.04 -5.83
CA ALA A 55 1.39 -3.46 -4.76
C ALA A 55 2.79 -3.83 -5.30
N ARG A 56 2.86 -4.56 -6.42
CA ARG A 56 4.12 -4.89 -7.11
C ARG A 56 4.81 -3.66 -7.68
N ALA A 57 4.06 -2.78 -8.35
CA ALA A 57 4.57 -1.55 -8.93
C ALA A 57 5.24 -0.66 -7.86
N VAL A 58 4.55 -0.47 -6.73
CA VAL A 58 5.06 0.29 -5.58
C VAL A 58 6.30 -0.37 -4.97
N TYR A 59 6.33 -1.70 -4.85
CA TYR A 59 7.51 -2.41 -4.34
C TYR A 59 8.73 -2.24 -5.27
N THR A 60 8.55 -2.38 -6.58
CA THR A 60 9.59 -2.13 -7.58
C THR A 60 10.08 -0.68 -7.52
N TRP A 61 9.18 0.28 -7.28
CA TRP A 61 9.54 1.67 -7.08
C TRP A 61 10.33 1.89 -5.78
N ALA A 62 9.87 1.39 -4.64
CA ALA A 62 10.54 1.57 -3.35
C ALA A 62 11.93 0.91 -3.29
N THR A 63 12.16 -0.12 -4.11
CA THR A 63 13.46 -0.81 -4.22
C THR A 63 14.42 -0.16 -5.23
N GLY A 64 14.05 0.99 -5.80
CA GLY A 64 14.92 1.78 -6.68
C GLY A 64 14.74 1.55 -8.18
N GLY A 65 13.71 0.81 -8.60
CA GLY A 65 13.38 0.59 -10.01
C GLY A 65 13.05 1.88 -10.79
N SER A 66 13.13 1.84 -12.11
CA SER A 66 12.67 2.95 -12.95
C SER A 66 11.14 3.07 -12.92
N PHE A 67 10.61 4.23 -13.31
CA PHE A 67 9.15 4.45 -13.37
C PHE A 67 8.50 3.51 -14.40
N GLU A 68 9.18 3.30 -15.54
CA GLU A 68 8.79 2.33 -16.56
C GLU A 68 8.72 0.90 -16.02
N ALA A 69 9.71 0.47 -15.23
CA ALA A 69 9.71 -0.85 -14.62
C ALA A 69 8.57 -1.02 -13.62
N ALA A 70 8.23 0.02 -12.85
CA ALA A 70 7.07 0.00 -11.96
C ALA A 70 5.75 -0.09 -12.74
N LEU A 71 5.59 0.66 -13.82
CA LEU A 71 4.40 0.62 -14.68
C LEU A 71 4.19 -0.75 -15.34
N ALA A 72 5.27 -1.44 -15.72
CA ALA A 72 5.21 -2.77 -16.30
C ALA A 72 4.58 -3.82 -15.35
N GLU A 73 4.59 -3.56 -14.03
CA GLU A 73 4.03 -4.47 -13.02
C GLU A 73 2.49 -4.35 -12.90
N CYS A 74 1.90 -3.25 -13.37
CA CYS A 74 0.45 -2.98 -13.37
C CYS A 74 -0.09 -2.70 -14.79
N PRO A 75 -0.09 -3.71 -15.69
CA PRO A 75 -0.51 -3.51 -17.08
C PRO A 75 -2.00 -3.14 -17.16
N GLY A 76 -2.30 -2.10 -17.95
CA GLY A 76 -3.67 -1.58 -18.14
C GLY A 76 -4.02 -0.39 -17.25
N THR A 77 -3.16 -0.04 -16.29
CA THR A 77 -3.30 1.15 -15.45
C THR A 77 -2.61 2.35 -16.09
N PHE A 78 -3.25 3.53 -16.06
CA PHE A 78 -2.64 4.78 -16.54
C PHE A 78 -1.50 5.24 -15.63
N GLU A 79 -0.48 5.88 -16.20
CA GLU A 79 0.70 6.41 -15.51
C GLU A 79 0.29 7.36 -14.37
N GLY A 80 -0.72 8.20 -14.63
CA GLY A 80 -1.24 9.15 -13.65
C GLY A 80 -1.85 8.47 -12.43
N SER A 81 -2.45 7.29 -12.59
CA SER A 81 -2.97 6.51 -11.46
C SER A 81 -1.83 6.02 -10.58
N LEU A 82 -0.73 5.53 -11.15
CA LEU A 82 0.44 5.11 -10.36
C LEU A 82 1.05 6.30 -9.61
N VAL A 83 1.17 7.47 -10.26
CA VAL A 83 1.61 8.71 -9.60
C VAL A 83 0.69 9.07 -8.43
N TRP A 84 -0.63 8.98 -8.64
CA TRP A 84 -1.61 9.25 -7.59
C TRP A 84 -1.46 8.30 -6.40
N HIS A 85 -1.36 6.99 -6.63
CA HIS A 85 -1.16 6.00 -5.56
C HIS A 85 0.16 6.22 -4.80
N LEU A 86 1.25 6.58 -5.48
CA LEU A 86 2.54 6.86 -4.82
C LEU A 86 2.46 8.11 -3.92
N ARG A 87 1.78 9.16 -4.37
CA ARG A 87 1.55 10.37 -3.55
C ARG A 87 0.61 10.10 -2.38
N GLN A 88 -0.41 9.26 -2.58
CA GLN A 88 -1.30 8.85 -1.50
C GLN A 88 -0.55 8.02 -0.45
N LEU A 89 0.36 7.15 -0.89
CA LEU A 89 1.18 6.35 0.01
C LEU A 89 2.17 7.20 0.83
N ASP A 90 2.78 8.21 0.21
CA ASP A 90 3.63 9.19 0.91
C ASP A 90 2.90 9.89 2.04
N GLU A 91 1.67 10.36 1.78
CA GLU A 91 0.84 10.98 2.82
C GLU A 91 0.44 9.96 3.91
N LEU A 92 0.09 8.73 3.54
CA LEU A 92 -0.25 7.69 4.50
C LEU A 92 0.94 7.36 5.42
N LEU A 93 2.17 7.28 4.88
CA LEU A 93 3.37 7.02 5.67
C LEU A 93 3.65 8.14 6.69
N LYS A 94 3.45 9.41 6.30
CA LYS A 94 3.57 10.57 7.21
C LYS A 94 2.57 10.49 8.36
N GLN A 95 1.32 10.16 8.05
CA GLN A 95 0.26 10.02 9.06
C GLN A 95 0.55 8.86 10.02
N LEU A 96 1.03 7.73 9.50
CA LEU A 96 1.43 6.58 10.32
C LEU A 96 2.65 6.89 11.20
N ALA A 97 3.63 7.65 10.69
CA ALA A 97 4.81 8.05 11.48
C ALA A 97 4.41 8.94 12.67
N GLN A 98 3.47 9.87 12.45
CA GLN A 98 2.90 10.69 13.52
C GLN A 98 2.09 9.84 14.52
N ALA A 99 1.29 8.89 14.04
CA ALA A 99 0.56 7.98 14.92
C ALA A 99 1.50 7.11 15.78
N ALA A 100 2.59 6.61 15.19
CA ALA A 100 3.61 5.85 15.91
C ALA A 100 4.31 6.69 16.99
N GLU A 101 4.55 7.97 16.72
CA GLU A 101 5.08 8.92 17.71
C GLU A 101 4.13 9.10 18.91
N VAL A 102 2.84 9.27 18.65
CA VAL A 102 1.82 9.41 19.70
C VAL A 102 1.72 8.15 20.56
N LEU A 103 1.92 6.97 19.96
CA LEU A 103 1.97 5.70 20.68
C LEU A 103 3.29 5.47 21.45
N GLY A 104 4.32 6.28 21.20
CA GLY A 104 5.64 6.17 21.82
C GLY A 104 6.57 5.13 21.17
N ASP A 105 6.19 4.56 20.02
CA ASP A 105 7.05 3.63 19.28
C ASP A 105 7.94 4.38 18.29
N LEU A 106 9.11 4.79 18.78
CA LEU A 106 10.12 5.48 17.98
C LEU A 106 10.82 4.55 16.98
N GLY A 107 10.77 3.23 17.18
CA GLY A 107 11.34 2.26 16.25
C GLY A 107 10.50 2.20 14.98
N LEU A 108 9.19 2.07 15.15
CA LEU A 108 8.22 2.06 14.06
C LEU A 108 8.21 3.40 13.31
N LYS A 109 8.25 4.54 14.02
CA LYS A 109 8.35 5.87 13.40
C LYS A 109 9.53 5.94 12.41
N ARG A 110 10.73 5.56 12.85
CA ARG A 110 11.93 5.59 11.99
C ARG A 110 11.81 4.68 10.77
N GLN A 111 11.17 3.52 10.92
CA GLN A 111 10.94 2.62 9.79
C GLN A 111 10.00 3.25 8.76
N LEU A 112 8.91 3.91 9.22
CA LEU A 112 7.96 4.58 8.35
C LEU A 112 8.59 5.79 7.64
N GLU A 113 9.38 6.60 8.33
CA GLU A 113 10.15 7.71 7.75
C GLU A 113 11.17 7.21 6.71
N ALA A 114 11.83 6.08 6.96
CA ALA A 114 12.73 5.47 5.98
C ALA A 114 11.98 4.98 4.73
N CYS A 115 10.78 4.43 4.90
CA CYS A 115 9.90 4.06 3.78
C CYS A 115 9.45 5.28 2.97
N GLU A 116 9.12 6.39 3.64
CA GLU A 116 8.72 7.65 2.98
C GLU A 116 9.86 8.14 2.06
N VAL A 117 11.08 8.23 2.59
CA VAL A 117 12.26 8.66 1.81
C VAL A 117 12.52 7.75 0.62
N ALA A 118 12.28 6.44 0.75
CA ALA A 118 12.49 5.48 -0.35
C ALA A 118 11.52 5.71 -1.53
N ILE A 119 10.30 6.16 -1.26
CA ILE A 119 9.29 6.39 -2.30
C ILE A 119 9.32 7.82 -2.85
N HIS A 120 9.73 8.80 -2.06
CA HIS A 120 9.73 10.22 -2.38
C HIS A 120 10.86 10.61 -3.34
N ARG A 121 10.73 10.24 -4.61
CA ARG A 121 11.73 10.54 -5.66
C ARG A 121 11.10 10.74 -7.03
N GLY A 122 11.84 11.32 -7.96
CA GLY A 122 11.53 11.29 -9.40
C GLY A 122 10.18 11.92 -9.80
N ILE A 123 9.63 11.41 -10.91
CA ILE A 123 8.46 11.96 -11.61
C ILE A 123 7.22 12.14 -10.71
N PRO A 124 6.84 11.19 -9.83
CA PRO A 124 5.63 11.33 -9.03
C PRO A 124 5.61 12.54 -8.08
N PHE A 125 6.79 13.05 -7.72
CA PHE A 125 6.98 14.15 -6.76
C PHE A 125 7.63 15.38 -7.42
N ALA A 126 7.57 15.49 -8.75
CA ALA A 126 8.00 16.70 -9.44
C ALA A 126 7.11 17.89 -9.03
N ASN A 127 7.72 19.06 -8.86
CA ASN A 127 6.99 20.27 -8.47
C ASN A 127 5.95 20.66 -9.52
N SER A 128 4.86 21.27 -9.05
CA SER A 128 3.88 21.88 -9.93
C SER A 128 4.52 23.02 -10.71
N LEU A 129 4.21 23.12 -12.00
CA LEU A 129 4.64 24.24 -12.85
C LEU A 129 4.00 25.59 -12.45
N TYR A 130 2.97 25.55 -11.61
CA TYR A 130 2.23 26.74 -11.16
C TYR A 130 2.64 27.23 -9.77
N LEU A 131 3.50 26.49 -9.07
CA LEU A 131 3.99 26.85 -7.75
C LEU A 131 5.50 27.07 -7.89
N GLU A 132 5.90 28.35 -8.00
CA GLU A 132 7.30 28.74 -7.76
C GLU A 132 7.58 28.56 -6.26
N GLU A 133 8.78 28.08 -5.93
CA GLU A 133 9.21 27.52 -4.62
C GLU A 133 8.63 28.17 -3.35
#